data_AF-A0A179I3K6-F1
#
_entry.id   AF-A0A179I3K6-F1
#
_cell.length_a   1.000
_cell.length_b   1.000
_cell.length_c   1.000
_cell.angle_alpha   90.00
_cell.angle_beta   90.00
_cell.angle_gamma   90.00
#
_symmetry.space_group_name_H-M   'P 1'
#
loop_
_entity.id
_entity.type
_entity.pdbx_description
1 polymer ?
#
loop_
_entity_poly.entity_id
_entity_poly.type
_entity_poly.pdbx_seq_one_letter_code
_entity_poly.pdbx_strand_id
1 'polypeptide(L)'
;MLWLDVPHRDIASPSERTNGVGHVGVVVPDVEAAQARLDALGSSAVRVLKRVGEDTPKTGPLAVSQGFSEDVYAQVPPEEKRAIEAVLNENNRRFIYAQDPDGNILEIQPQD
;
A
#
# COMPACT_ATOMS: atom_id res chain seq x y z
N MET A 1 -11.46 27.29 -4.22
CA MET A 1 -11.61 26.02 -3.50
C MET A 1 -12.74 25.26 -4.18
N LEU A 2 -12.42 24.15 -4.84
CA LEU A 2 -13.38 23.34 -5.57
C LEU A 2 -13.82 22.22 -4.62
N TRP A 3 -15.11 22.21 -4.25
CA TRP A 3 -15.72 21.09 -3.54
C TRP A 3 -16.38 20.20 -4.59
N LEU A 4 -15.90 18.95 -4.69
CA LEU A 4 -16.50 17.94 -5.52
C LEU A 4 -17.21 16.95 -4.60
N ASP A 5 -18.53 16.85 -4.74
CA ASP A 5 -19.32 15.82 -4.07
C ASP A 5 -19.21 14.54 -4.89
N VAL A 6 -18.34 13.62 -4.46
CA VAL A 6 -18.13 12.34 -5.12
C VAL A 6 -19.09 11.33 -4.50
N PRO A 7 -20.07 10.80 -5.26
CA PRO A 7 -21.02 9.86 -4.70
C PRO A 7 -20.32 8.56 -4.26
N HIS A 8 -20.46 8.19 -2.99
CA HIS A 8 -20.09 6.86 -2.49
C HIS A 8 -21.03 5.83 -3.12
N ARG A 9 -20.46 4.90 -3.89
CA ARG A 9 -21.22 3.89 -4.65
C ARG A 9 -21.02 2.47 -4.15
N ASP A 10 -20.51 2.30 -2.92
CA ASP A 10 -20.22 0.99 -2.30
C ASP A 10 -19.46 0.03 -3.24
N ILE A 11 -18.56 0.58 -4.04
CA ILE A 11 -17.75 -0.20 -4.99
C ILE A 11 -16.68 -0.91 -4.15
N ALA A 12 -16.68 -2.24 -4.17
CA ALA A 12 -15.70 -3.04 -3.45
C ALA A 12 -14.27 -2.64 -3.82
N SER A 13 -13.43 -2.45 -2.79
CA SER A 13 -12.06 -1.97 -2.99
C SER A 13 -11.22 -3.02 -3.75
N PRO A 14 -10.23 -2.59 -4.55
CA PRO A 14 -9.24 -3.50 -5.13
C PRO A 14 -8.45 -4.30 -4.07
N SER A 15 -8.38 -3.83 -2.82
CA SER A 15 -7.81 -4.61 -1.71
C SER A 15 -8.71 -5.75 -1.21
N GLU A 16 -9.95 -5.81 -1.71
CA GLU A 16 -10.96 -6.84 -1.38
C GLU A 16 -11.30 -7.72 -2.59
N ARG A 17 -11.23 -7.18 -3.82
CA ARG A 17 -11.50 -7.92 -5.06
C ARG A 17 -10.33 -7.80 -6.05
N THR A 18 -9.72 -8.94 -6.37
CA THR A 18 -8.72 -9.08 -7.43
C THR A 18 -9.36 -8.75 -8.80
N ASN A 19 -8.76 -7.80 -9.54
CA ASN A 19 -9.11 -7.23 -10.86
C ASN A 19 -9.46 -5.71 -10.89
N GLY A 20 -9.16 -4.96 -9.82
CA GLY A 20 -9.18 -3.47 -9.80
C GLY A 20 -7.78 -2.83 -9.82
N VAL A 21 -7.70 -1.51 -9.60
CA VAL A 21 -6.42 -0.78 -9.43
C VAL A 21 -5.85 -1.08 -8.03
N GLY A 22 -4.77 -1.86 -7.92
CA GLY A 22 -4.24 -2.29 -6.61
C GLY A 22 -3.84 -1.14 -5.69
N HIS A 23 -3.17 -0.13 -6.23
CA HIS A 23 -2.79 1.10 -5.54
C HIS A 23 -2.53 2.23 -6.54
N VAL A 24 -2.44 3.46 -6.04
CA VAL A 24 -1.98 4.62 -6.81
C VAL A 24 -0.62 5.07 -6.29
N GLY A 25 0.37 5.13 -7.18
CA GLY A 25 1.71 5.61 -6.89
C GLY A 25 1.79 7.14 -6.94
N VAL A 26 2.41 7.74 -5.92
CA VAL A 26 2.76 9.16 -5.89
C VAL A 26 4.22 9.32 -5.49
N VAL A 27 4.90 10.27 -6.13
CA VAL A 27 6.28 10.62 -5.81
C VAL A 27 6.30 11.88 -4.95
N VAL A 28 7.07 11.85 -3.87
CA VAL A 28 7.26 12.98 -2.95
C VAL A 28 8.73 13.37 -2.88
N PRO A 29 9.03 14.66 -2.67
CA PRO A 29 10.41 15.13 -2.58
C PRO A 29 11.12 14.66 -1.30
N ASP A 30 10.38 14.39 -0.23
CA ASP A 30 10.91 13.88 1.05
C ASP A 30 9.91 12.88 1.64
N VAL A 31 10.31 11.60 1.65
CA VAL A 31 9.46 10.50 2.13
C VAL A 31 9.36 10.49 3.66
N GLU A 32 10.38 10.92 4.39
CA GLU A 32 10.35 10.98 5.86
C GLU A 32 9.43 12.11 6.34
N ALA A 33 9.48 13.27 5.66
CA ALA A 33 8.52 14.35 5.90
C ALA A 33 7.08 13.94 5.57
N ALA A 34 6.89 13.15 4.50
CA ALA A 34 5.59 12.57 4.18
C ALA A 34 5.10 11.59 5.26
N GLN A 35 5.98 10.72 5.76
CA GLN A 35 5.66 9.80 6.88
C GLN A 35 5.21 10.58 8.12
N ALA A 36 5.98 11.59 8.52
CA ALA A 36 5.66 12.42 9.68
C ALA A 36 4.31 13.14 9.52
N ARG A 37 4.00 13.61 8.30
CA ARG A 37 2.70 14.22 7.99
C ARG A 37 1.55 13.21 8.12
N LEU A 38 1.72 11.99 7.61
CA LEU A 38 0.70 10.93 7.73
C LEU A 38 0.46 10.54 9.18
N ASP A 39 1.54 10.41 9.97
CA ASP A 39 1.45 10.09 11.39
C ASP A 39 0.70 11.17 12.17
N ALA A 40 0.91 12.45 11.83
CA ALA A 40 0.22 13.58 12.45
C ALA A 40 -1.28 13.65 12.11
N LEU A 41 -1.72 13.10 10.97
CA LEU A 41 -3.14 13.02 10.60
C LEU A 41 -3.91 11.98 11.43
N GLY A 42 -3.20 10.97 11.96
CA GLY A 42 -3.79 9.92 12.79
C GLY A 42 -4.64 8.90 12.02
N SER A 43 -4.96 7.80 12.70
CA SER A 43 -5.61 6.63 12.10
C SER A 43 -7.07 6.85 11.68
N SER A 44 -7.70 7.93 12.14
CA SER A 44 -9.07 8.30 11.72
C SER A 44 -9.13 8.91 10.32
N ALA A 45 -8.01 9.41 9.81
CA ALA A 45 -7.92 9.99 8.47
C ALA A 45 -7.21 9.05 7.49
N VAL A 46 -6.13 8.40 7.92
CA VAL A 46 -5.33 7.50 7.09
C VAL A 46 -4.79 6.36 7.94
N ARG A 47 -4.90 5.13 7.42
CA ARG A 47 -4.24 3.96 8.01
C ARG A 47 -2.90 3.72 7.33
N VAL A 48 -1.80 3.91 8.05
CA VAL A 48 -0.46 3.52 7.57
C VAL A 48 -0.38 1.99 7.57
N LEU A 49 -0.18 1.39 6.39
CA LEU A 49 -0.05 -0.05 6.19
C LEU A 49 1.40 -0.53 6.26
N LYS A 50 2.34 0.34 5.87
CA LYS A 50 3.79 0.10 5.89
C LYS A 50 4.51 1.43 6.01
N ARG A 51 5.49 1.53 6.90
CA ARG A 51 6.35 2.69 7.08
C ARG A 51 7.65 2.60 6.26
N VAL A 52 8.36 3.71 6.16
CA VAL A 52 9.75 3.73 5.68
C VAL A 52 10.61 2.82 6.57
N GLY A 53 11.50 2.05 5.95
CA GLY A 53 12.39 1.09 6.61
C GLY A 53 11.76 -0.27 6.95
N GLU A 54 10.43 -0.38 6.94
CA GLU A 54 9.75 -1.66 7.18
C GLU A 54 9.78 -2.56 5.93
N ASP A 55 9.71 -3.87 6.15
CA ASP A 55 9.46 -4.86 5.09
C ASP A 55 8.00 -4.80 4.64
N THR A 56 7.72 -5.25 3.42
CA THR A 56 6.34 -5.33 2.93
C THR A 56 5.56 -6.38 3.73
N PRO A 57 4.39 -6.02 4.31
CA PRO A 57 3.50 -6.96 4.98
C PRO A 57 3.09 -8.13 4.08
N LYS A 58 3.09 -9.33 4.65
CA LYS A 58 2.76 -10.58 3.94
C LYS A 58 1.28 -10.95 3.98
N THR A 59 0.49 -10.18 4.72
CA THR A 59 -0.93 -10.44 4.95
C THR A 59 -1.71 -9.14 4.90
N GLY A 60 -3.04 -9.26 4.79
CA GLY A 60 -3.94 -8.11 4.80
C GLY A 60 -4.02 -7.35 3.47
N PRO A 61 -4.60 -6.14 3.50
CA PRO A 61 -4.98 -5.39 2.29
C PRO A 61 -3.82 -5.11 1.33
N LEU A 62 -2.63 -4.80 1.86
CA LEU A 62 -1.45 -4.51 1.06
C LEU A 62 -0.91 -5.76 0.35
N ALA A 63 -0.97 -6.93 0.99
CA ALA A 63 -0.57 -8.17 0.34
C ALA A 63 -1.50 -8.50 -0.84
N VAL A 64 -2.82 -8.30 -0.65
CA VAL A 64 -3.80 -8.49 -1.73
C VAL A 64 -3.55 -7.53 -2.89
N SER A 65 -3.29 -6.25 -2.62
CA SER A 65 -3.08 -5.25 -3.68
C SER A 65 -1.80 -5.44 -4.49
N GLN A 66 -0.80 -6.10 -3.90
CA GLN A 66 0.45 -6.47 -4.56
C GLN A 66 0.38 -7.82 -5.28
N GLY A 67 -0.80 -8.47 -5.30
CA GLY A 67 -0.97 -9.79 -5.92
C GLY A 67 -0.43 -10.95 -5.08
N PHE A 68 -0.19 -10.72 -3.80
CA PHE A 68 0.31 -11.71 -2.83
C PHE A 68 -0.76 -12.10 -1.80
N SER A 69 -2.02 -12.24 -2.21
CA SER A 69 -3.03 -12.81 -1.32
C SER A 69 -2.59 -14.19 -0.81
N GLU A 70 -3.07 -14.59 0.37
CA GLU A 70 -2.61 -15.82 1.03
C GLU A 70 -2.74 -17.06 0.12
N ASP A 71 -3.84 -17.17 -0.63
CA ASP A 71 -4.08 -18.26 -1.58
C ASP A 71 -3.13 -18.26 -2.79
N VAL A 72 -2.78 -17.07 -3.30
CA VAL A 72 -1.79 -16.94 -4.39
C VAL A 72 -0.41 -17.27 -3.86
N TYR A 73 -0.07 -16.72 -2.70
CA TYR A 73 1.23 -16.93 -2.08
C TYR A 73 1.42 -18.40 -1.69
N ALA A 74 0.38 -19.11 -1.22
CA ALA A 74 0.44 -20.53 -0.87
C ALA A 74 0.94 -21.42 -2.02
N GLN A 75 0.69 -21.03 -3.28
CA GLN A 75 1.06 -21.80 -4.48
C GLN A 75 2.55 -21.69 -4.85
N VAL A 76 3.27 -20.71 -4.29
CA VAL A 76 4.68 -20.46 -4.63
C VAL A 76 5.61 -21.34 -3.76
N PRO A 77 6.59 -22.04 -4.35
CA PRO A 77 7.60 -22.80 -3.61
C PRO A 77 8.38 -21.94 -2.60
N PRO A 78 8.86 -22.50 -1.46
CA PRO A 78 9.54 -21.72 -0.41
C PRO A 78 10.79 -20.97 -0.88
N GLU A 79 11.53 -21.51 -1.83
CA GLU A 79 12.73 -20.85 -2.38
C GLU A 79 12.37 -19.63 -3.24
N GLU A 80 11.35 -19.77 -4.08
CA GLU A 80 10.87 -18.70 -4.95
C GLU A 80 10.21 -17.58 -4.15
N LYS A 81 9.46 -17.93 -3.08
CA LYS A 81 8.95 -16.97 -2.09
C LYS A 81 10.05 -16.09 -1.52
N ARG A 82 11.15 -16.69 -1.07
CA ARG A 82 12.28 -15.95 -0.49
C ARG A 82 12.94 -15.03 -1.51
N ALA A 83 13.06 -15.46 -2.77
CA ALA A 83 13.61 -14.63 -3.83
C ALA A 83 12.71 -13.42 -4.15
N ILE A 84 11.40 -13.65 -4.26
CA ILE A 84 10.40 -12.59 -4.46
C ILE A 84 10.43 -11.60 -3.30
N GLU A 85 10.40 -12.08 -2.06
CA GLU A 85 10.46 -11.23 -0.86
C GLU A 85 11.73 -10.38 -0.79
N ALA A 86 12.88 -10.95 -1.16
CA ALA A 86 14.13 -10.21 -1.15
C ALA A 86 14.08 -9.00 -2.09
N VAL A 87 13.61 -9.20 -3.33
CA VAL A 87 13.48 -8.14 -4.34
C VAL A 87 12.40 -7.13 -3.95
N LEU A 88 11.26 -7.61 -3.46
CA LEU A 88 10.15 -6.76 -3.02
C LEU A 88 10.59 -5.83 -1.88
N ASN A 89 11.26 -6.38 -0.86
CA ASN A 89 11.70 -5.62 0.30
C ASN A 89 12.86 -4.68 -0.03
N GLU A 90 13.78 -5.06 -0.92
CA GLU A 90 14.87 -4.18 -1.37
C GLU A 90 14.32 -2.87 -1.96
N ASN A 91 13.28 -2.97 -2.79
CA ASN A 91 12.64 -1.80 -3.38
C ASN A 91 11.73 -1.07 -2.38
N ASN A 92 10.80 -1.81 -1.76
CA ASN A 92 9.69 -1.21 -1.04
C ASN A 92 10.07 -0.67 0.33
N ARG A 93 11.23 -1.03 0.90
CA ARG A 93 11.71 -0.46 2.19
C ARG A 93 11.77 1.06 2.17
N ARG A 94 12.02 1.67 1.01
CA ARG A 94 12.06 3.13 0.85
C ARG A 94 10.68 3.78 0.74
N PHE A 95 9.62 2.98 0.61
CA PHE A 95 8.26 3.45 0.34
C PHE A 95 7.38 3.40 1.58
N ILE A 96 6.35 4.24 1.58
CA ILE A 96 5.23 4.20 2.52
C ILE A 96 4.03 3.63 1.77
N TYR A 97 3.24 2.81 2.44
CA TYR A 97 1.90 2.48 1.97
C TYR A 97 0.88 2.92 2.99
N ALA A 98 -0.15 3.59 2.50
CA ALA A 98 -1.21 4.15 3.31
C ALA A 98 -2.56 3.80 2.69
N GLN A 99 -3.58 3.63 3.52
CA GLN A 99 -4.95 3.34 3.11
C GLN A 99 -5.88 4.45 3.58
N ASP A 100 -6.69 4.96 2.67
CA ASP A 100 -7.74 5.93 2.97
C ASP A 100 -8.97 5.24 3.62
N PRO A 101 -9.96 6.00 4.12
CA PRO A 101 -11.16 5.41 4.74
C PRO A 101 -12.01 4.55 3.80
N ASP A 102 -11.90 4.74 2.48
CA ASP A 102 -12.60 3.97 1.46
C ASP A 102 -11.86 2.67 1.09
N GLY A 103 -10.68 2.45 1.67
CA GLY A 103 -9.88 1.25 1.44
C GLY A 103 -8.93 1.33 0.24
N ASN A 104 -8.81 2.49 -0.42
CA ASN A 104 -7.84 2.69 -1.50
C ASN A 104 -6.43 2.77 -0.92
N ILE A 105 -5.47 2.19 -1.62
CA ILE A 105 -4.07 2.18 -1.19
C ILE A 105 -3.26 3.19 -2.00
N LEU A 106 -2.52 4.04 -1.30
CA LEU A 106 -1.54 4.94 -1.86
C LEU A 106 -0.14 4.38 -1.60
N GLU A 107 0.65 4.27 -2.66
CA GLU A 107 2.08 3.99 -2.60
C GLU A 107 2.83 5.32 -2.72
N ILE A 108 3.66 5.64 -1.74
CA ILE A 108 4.37 6.93 -1.67
C ILE A 108 5.86 6.63 -1.76
N GLN A 109 6.46 7.13 -2.83
CA GLN A 109 7.87 6.89 -3.18
C GLN A 109 8.68 8.18 -3.03
N PRO A 110 9.96 8.10 -2.64
CA PRO A 110 10.87 9.23 -2.76
C PRO A 110 11.09 9.56 -4.24
N GLN A 111 11.53 10.80 -4.51
CA GLN A 111 11.85 11.25 -5.87
C GLN A 111 13.11 10.59 -6.45
N ASP A 112 14.00 10.06 -5.61
CA ASP A 112 15.30 9.48 -5.97
C ASP A 112 15.51 8.07 -5.37
#